data_AF-A0A0Q6FBX6-F1
#
_entry.id   AF-A0A0Q6FBX6-F1
#
_cell.length_a   1.000
_cell.length_b   1.000
_cell.length_c   1.000
_cell.angle_alpha   90.00
_cell.angle_beta   90.00
_cell.angle_gamma   90.00
#
_symmetry.space_group_name_H-M   'P 1'
#
loop_
_entity.id
_entity.type
_entity.pdbx_description
1 polymer ?
#
loop_
_entity_poly.entity_id
_entity_poly.type
_entity_poly.pdbx_seq_one_letter_code
_entity_poly.pdbx_strand_id
1 'polypeptide(L)'
;MPHANPNKPPLWRLPFRAAALAWRELPPGRIARFVASAALSVLIAAACAQLFDWLDPHDYPPENGPLELGQAIVLAVTSLLLLVGIWRLRFEQRFFCALLGYALIFAILRETPRCVSEYYEGGLCIDTDWKPAIIALWTALFAFALWRRPLRLARRLEELSFFWVVPVALTGLLVVVSQVASTLVWVTTEETLELAAYLNLLFFAMALLRRPDRFEAPGGP
;
A
#
# COMPACT_ATOMS: atom_id res chain seq x y z
N MET A 1 21.27 0.95 -38.39
CA MET A 1 20.39 0.40 -37.33
C MET A 1 21.24 -0.55 -36.50
N PRO A 2 21.47 -0.31 -35.20
CA PRO A 2 22.27 -1.22 -34.39
C PRO A 2 21.54 -2.57 -34.26
N HIS A 3 22.20 -3.65 -34.68
CA HIS A 3 21.69 -5.01 -34.54
C HIS A 3 21.48 -5.33 -33.05
N ALA A 4 20.23 -5.54 -32.64
CA ALA A 4 19.90 -6.02 -31.31
C ALA A 4 20.54 -7.40 -31.11
N ASN A 5 21.42 -7.52 -30.12
CA ASN A 5 22.04 -8.80 -29.75
C ASN A 5 20.93 -9.79 -29.33
N PRO A 6 20.72 -10.91 -30.06
CA PRO A 6 19.62 -11.84 -29.80
C PRO A 6 19.70 -12.53 -28.43
N ASN A 7 20.83 -12.43 -27.74
CA ASN A 7 21.02 -13.00 -26.40
C ASN A 7 20.71 -12.02 -25.25
N LYS A 8 20.35 -10.76 -25.52
CA LYS A 8 19.91 -9.84 -24.46
C LYS A 8 18.43 -10.05 -24.18
N PRO A 9 18.03 -10.43 -22.94
CA PRO A 9 16.62 -10.57 -22.60
C PRO A 9 15.92 -9.24 -22.85
N PRO A 10 14.67 -9.25 -23.36
CA PRO A 10 13.95 -8.02 -23.64
C PRO A 10 13.79 -7.20 -22.36
N LEU A 11 13.97 -5.89 -22.47
CA LEU A 11 14.00 -4.94 -21.34
C LEU A 11 12.76 -5.07 -20.42
N TRP A 12 11.60 -5.42 -20.96
CA TRP A 12 10.36 -5.61 -20.20
C TRP A 12 10.39 -6.84 -19.27
N ARG A 13 11.25 -7.84 -19.50
CA ARG A 13 11.40 -9.02 -18.63
C ARG A 13 12.34 -8.80 -17.45
N LEU A 14 13.14 -7.73 -17.47
CA LEU A 14 14.08 -7.40 -16.41
C LEU A 14 13.40 -7.21 -15.04
N PRO A 15 12.28 -6.47 -14.88
CA PRO A 15 11.65 -6.30 -13.57
C PRO A 15 11.12 -7.63 -13.01
N PHE A 16 10.52 -8.48 -13.85
CA PHE A 16 10.01 -9.79 -13.41
C PHE A 16 11.12 -10.77 -13.02
N ARG A 17 12.22 -10.79 -13.78
CA ARG A 17 13.40 -11.59 -13.43
C ARG A 17 14.05 -11.10 -12.15
N ALA A 18 14.20 -9.79 -11.98
CA ALA A 18 14.79 -9.21 -10.79
C ALA A 18 13.91 -9.48 -9.55
N ALA A 19 12.59 -9.35 -9.68
CA ALA A 19 11.64 -9.71 -8.62
C ALA A 19 11.69 -11.21 -8.29
N ALA A 20 11.77 -12.09 -9.29
CA ALA A 20 11.88 -13.54 -9.08
C ALA A 20 13.22 -13.96 -8.43
N LEU A 21 14.32 -13.29 -8.79
CA LEU A 21 15.62 -13.48 -8.17
C LEU A 21 15.62 -12.99 -6.72
N ALA A 22 15.11 -11.78 -6.48
CA ALA A 22 14.93 -11.24 -5.13
C ALA A 22 14.06 -12.15 -4.26
N TRP A 23 12.99 -12.72 -4.83
CA TRP A 23 12.14 -13.69 -4.14
C TRP A 23 12.90 -14.94 -3.70
N ARG A 24 13.78 -15.46 -4.56
CA ARG A 24 14.61 -16.64 -4.27
C ARG A 24 15.69 -16.36 -3.22
N GLU A 25 16.19 -15.14 -3.17
CA GLU A 25 17.26 -14.73 -2.26
C GLU A 25 16.75 -14.22 -0.90
N LEU A 26 15.44 -14.14 -0.71
CA LEU A 26 14.85 -13.71 0.55
C LEU A 26 15.04 -14.78 1.63
N PRO A 27 15.69 -14.45 2.75
CA PRO A 27 15.87 -15.41 3.83
C PRO A 27 14.50 -15.81 4.41
N PRO A 28 14.28 -17.09 4.73
CA PRO A 28 12.96 -17.60 5.15
C PRO A 28 12.42 -16.88 6.39
N GLY A 29 13.29 -16.47 7.32
CA GLY A 29 12.90 -15.69 8.50
C GLY A 29 12.40 -14.27 8.18
N ARG A 30 12.70 -13.71 7.01
CA ARG A 30 12.13 -12.42 6.57
C ARG A 30 10.74 -12.64 5.98
N ILE A 31 10.56 -13.67 5.16
CA ILE A 31 9.25 -14.06 4.62
C ILE A 31 8.28 -14.37 5.76
N ALA A 32 8.70 -15.19 6.73
CA ALA A 32 7.88 -15.56 7.88
C ALA A 32 7.40 -14.33 8.68
N ARG A 33 8.24 -13.30 8.85
CA ARG A 33 7.85 -12.06 9.51
C ARG A 33 6.81 -11.25 8.74
N PHE A 34 6.92 -11.19 7.41
CA PHE A 34 5.92 -10.52 6.59
C PHE A 34 4.59 -11.29 6.56
N VAL A 35 4.64 -12.61 6.49
CA VAL A 35 3.45 -13.46 6.60
C VAL A 35 2.79 -13.29 7.98
N ALA A 36 3.58 -13.27 9.06
CA ALA A 36 3.08 -13.01 10.40
C ALA A 36 2.44 -11.61 10.52
N SER A 37 3.02 -10.59 9.89
CA SER A 37 2.44 -9.23 9.82
C SER A 37 1.11 -9.24 9.08
N ALA A 38 1.02 -9.92 7.95
CA ALA A 38 -0.23 -10.03 7.18
C ALA A 38 -1.31 -10.80 7.98
N ALA A 39 -0.95 -11.91 8.61
CA ALA A 39 -1.86 -12.67 9.47
C ALA A 39 -2.36 -11.84 10.66
N LEU A 40 -1.45 -11.09 11.32
CA LEU A 40 -1.83 -10.17 12.38
C LEU A 40 -2.78 -9.07 11.88
N SER A 41 -2.56 -8.56 10.67
CA SER A 41 -3.43 -7.55 10.06
C SER A 41 -4.84 -8.09 9.82
N VAL A 42 -4.96 -9.34 9.35
CA VAL A 42 -6.25 -10.03 9.21
C VAL A 42 -6.94 -10.22 10.56
N LEU A 43 -6.21 -10.66 11.59
CA LEU A 43 -6.78 -10.85 12.93
C LEU A 43 -7.28 -9.53 13.53
N ILE A 44 -6.51 -8.44 13.37
CA ILE A 44 -6.92 -7.11 13.86
C ILE A 44 -8.11 -6.60 13.06
N ALA A 45 -8.11 -6.73 11.73
CA ALA A 45 -9.24 -6.33 10.90
C ALA A 45 -10.52 -7.09 11.26
N ALA A 46 -10.43 -8.41 11.46
CA ALA A 46 -11.57 -9.23 11.87
C ALA A 46 -12.09 -8.82 13.27
N ALA A 47 -11.19 -8.53 14.21
CA ALA A 47 -11.58 -8.02 15.52
C ALA A 47 -12.25 -6.63 15.44
N CYS A 48 -11.76 -5.76 14.56
CA CYS A 48 -12.39 -4.46 14.29
C CYS A 48 -13.78 -4.62 13.67
N ALA A 49 -13.93 -5.47 12.65
CA ALA A 49 -15.22 -5.75 12.03
C ALA A 49 -16.24 -6.27 13.07
N GLN A 50 -15.83 -7.26 13.89
CA GLN A 50 -16.67 -7.78 14.95
C GLN A 50 -17.06 -6.73 16.01
N LEU A 51 -16.15 -5.80 16.32
CA LEU A 51 -16.42 -4.70 17.23
C LEU A 51 -17.42 -3.71 16.64
N PHE A 52 -17.31 -3.38 15.36
CA PHE A 52 -18.28 -2.50 14.68
C PHE A 52 -19.66 -3.14 14.61
N ASP A 53 -19.75 -4.43 14.26
CA ASP A 53 -21.02 -5.17 14.28
C ASP A 53 -21.66 -5.20 15.68
N TRP A 54 -20.84 -5.20 16.73
CA TRP A 54 -21.34 -5.15 18.12
C TRP A 54 -21.81 -3.76 18.54
N LEU A 55 -21.13 -2.70 18.07
CA LEU A 55 -21.46 -1.30 18.41
C LEU A 55 -22.67 -0.78 17.64
N ASP A 56 -22.87 -1.26 16.42
CA ASP A 56 -23.97 -0.84 15.55
C ASP A 56 -24.59 -2.07 14.84
N PRO A 57 -25.40 -2.87 15.56
CA PRO A 57 -26.00 -4.08 15.04
C PRO A 57 -27.13 -3.73 14.06
N HIS A 58 -26.76 -3.46 12.81
CA HIS A 58 -27.67 -3.37 11.68
C HIS A 58 -27.72 -4.71 10.92
N ASP A 59 -28.93 -5.13 10.50
CA ASP A 59 -29.14 -6.41 9.77
C ASP A 59 -28.42 -6.46 8.41
N TYR A 60 -27.99 -5.30 7.89
CA TYR A 60 -27.14 -5.14 6.72
C TYR A 60 -26.08 -4.07 7.03
N PRO A 61 -24.77 -4.37 6.99
CA PRO A 61 -23.77 -3.32 7.06
C PRO A 61 -23.90 -2.46 5.79
N PRO A 62 -24.12 -1.14 5.92
CA PRO A 62 -24.23 -0.26 4.77
C PRO A 62 -22.89 -0.26 4.00
N GLU A 63 -22.97 -0.28 2.67
CA GLU A 63 -21.84 0.12 1.81
C GLU A 63 -21.51 1.57 2.22
N ASN A 64 -20.28 1.89 2.59
CA ASN A 64 -19.83 3.17 3.18
C ASN A 64 -20.03 3.37 4.70
N GLY A 65 -20.06 2.28 5.47
CA GLY A 65 -20.15 2.33 6.94
C GLY A 65 -18.89 2.86 7.68
N PRO A 66 -18.92 2.89 9.04
CA PRO A 66 -17.80 3.33 9.89
C PRO A 66 -16.46 2.60 9.66
N LEU A 67 -16.51 1.39 9.10
CA LEU A 67 -15.34 0.58 8.79
C LEU A 67 -14.49 1.21 7.67
N GLU A 68 -15.12 1.72 6.61
CA GLU A 68 -14.45 2.45 5.52
C GLU A 68 -13.79 3.74 6.01
N LEU A 69 -14.42 4.45 6.95
CA LEU A 69 -13.77 5.59 7.60
C LEU A 69 -12.48 5.16 8.32
N GLY A 70 -12.52 4.02 9.03
CA GLY A 70 -11.34 3.42 9.63
C GLY A 70 -10.24 3.12 8.61
N GLN A 71 -10.62 2.55 7.46
CA GLN A 71 -9.71 2.27 6.35
C GLN A 71 -9.09 3.55 5.79
N ALA A 72 -9.89 4.59 5.51
CA ALA A 72 -9.42 5.88 5.01
C ALA A 72 -8.42 6.53 5.98
N ILE A 73 -8.66 6.45 7.29
CA ILE A 73 -7.72 6.93 8.32
C ILE A 73 -6.42 6.14 8.30
N VAL A 74 -6.49 4.80 8.25
CA VAL A 74 -5.30 3.93 8.18
C VAL A 74 -4.48 4.26 6.94
N LEU A 75 -5.12 4.45 5.78
CA LEU A 75 -4.47 4.84 4.53
C LEU A 75 -3.83 6.23 4.62
N ALA A 76 -4.52 7.21 5.19
CA ALA A 76 -4.01 8.57 5.37
C ALA A 76 -2.77 8.58 6.28
N VAL A 77 -2.83 7.91 7.43
CA VAL A 77 -1.68 7.74 8.34
C VAL A 77 -0.52 7.05 7.63
N THR A 78 -0.80 5.99 6.86
CA THR A 78 0.22 5.27 6.09
C THR A 78 0.87 6.17 5.05
N SER A 79 0.09 6.95 4.29
CA SER A 79 0.60 7.91 3.31
C SER A 79 1.50 8.97 3.96
N LEU A 80 1.11 9.50 5.13
CA LEU A 80 1.91 10.46 5.90
C LEU A 80 3.23 9.85 6.40
N LEU A 81 3.21 8.60 6.89
CA LEU A 81 4.43 7.90 7.28
C LEU A 81 5.36 7.70 6.08
N LEU A 82 4.83 7.33 4.92
CA LEU A 82 5.63 7.19 3.70
C LEU A 82 6.17 8.55 3.24
N LEU A 83 5.42 9.64 3.37
CA LEU A 83 5.92 10.99 3.13
C LEU A 83 7.10 11.32 4.05
N VAL A 84 7.02 10.99 5.36
CA VAL A 84 8.16 11.09 6.29
C VAL A 84 9.33 10.21 5.83
N GLY A 85 9.04 9.04 5.28
CA GLY A 85 10.01 8.13 4.68
C GLY A 85 10.81 8.78 3.55
N ILE A 86 10.19 9.63 2.73
CA ILE A 86 10.90 10.35 1.65
C ILE A 86 12.06 11.19 2.22
N TRP A 87 11.82 11.85 3.36
CA TRP A 87 12.80 12.71 4.01
C TRP A 87 13.92 11.92 4.70
N ARG A 88 13.56 10.81 5.36
CA ARG A 88 14.49 10.04 6.21
C ARG A 88 15.26 8.97 5.48
N LEU A 89 14.65 8.32 4.49
CA LEU A 89 15.17 7.11 3.87
C LEU A 89 16.02 7.43 2.63
N ARG A 90 16.71 6.40 2.14
CA ARG A 90 17.67 6.49 1.05
C ARG A 90 17.25 5.62 -0.13
N PHE A 91 17.75 6.00 -1.30
CA PHE A 91 17.73 5.17 -2.51
C PHE A 91 16.38 4.51 -2.81
N GLU A 92 16.33 3.18 -2.96
CA GLU A 92 15.12 2.42 -3.28
C GLU A 92 14.00 2.62 -2.26
N GLN A 93 14.33 2.72 -0.97
CA GLN A 93 13.31 2.93 0.08
C GLN A 93 12.60 4.27 -0.10
N ARG A 94 13.34 5.32 -0.49
CA ARG A 94 12.76 6.62 -0.80
C ARG A 94 11.85 6.54 -2.03
N PHE A 95 12.32 5.87 -3.09
CA PHE A 95 11.53 5.66 -4.31
C PHE A 95 10.22 4.94 -3.99
N PHE A 96 10.31 3.85 -3.21
CA PHE A 96 9.16 3.10 -2.75
C PHE A 96 8.19 3.96 -1.93
N CYS A 97 8.70 4.73 -0.96
CA CYS A 97 7.87 5.65 -0.17
C CYS A 97 7.17 6.70 -1.02
N ALA A 98 7.85 7.27 -2.01
CA ALA A 98 7.24 8.23 -2.92
C ALA A 98 6.15 7.60 -3.78
N LEU A 99 6.43 6.45 -4.39
CA LEU A 99 5.50 5.76 -5.28
C LEU A 99 4.26 5.26 -4.53
N LEU A 100 4.47 4.48 -3.46
CA LEU A 100 3.36 3.92 -2.68
C LEU A 100 2.60 5.03 -1.95
N GLY A 101 3.30 5.98 -1.32
CA GLY A 101 2.65 7.07 -0.59
C GLY A 101 1.73 7.92 -1.47
N TYR A 102 2.13 8.14 -2.74
CA TYR A 102 1.29 8.80 -3.73
C TYR A 102 0.13 7.92 -4.21
N ALA A 103 0.37 6.63 -4.45
CA ALA A 103 -0.69 5.70 -4.85
C ALA A 103 -1.82 5.59 -3.81
N LEU A 104 -1.49 5.65 -2.51
CA LEU A 104 -2.48 5.58 -1.43
C LEU A 104 -3.47 6.75 -1.42
N ILE A 105 -3.18 7.87 -2.08
CA ILE A 105 -4.14 8.98 -2.24
C ILE A 105 -5.38 8.48 -2.98
N PHE A 106 -5.18 7.69 -4.04
CA PHE A 106 -6.28 7.16 -4.83
C PHE A 106 -7.07 6.10 -4.07
N ALA A 107 -6.40 5.32 -3.23
CA ALA A 107 -7.08 4.39 -2.32
C ALA A 107 -7.96 5.16 -1.30
N ILE A 108 -7.44 6.24 -0.69
CA ILE A 108 -8.24 7.08 0.22
C ILE A 108 -9.49 7.62 -0.48
N LEU A 109 -9.35 8.09 -1.72
CA LEU A 109 -10.48 8.64 -2.49
C LEU A 109 -11.45 7.58 -3.00
N ARG A 110 -11.02 6.31 -3.05
CA ARG A 110 -11.88 5.14 -3.29
C ARG A 110 -12.73 4.90 -2.05
N GLU A 111 -12.11 4.78 -0.87
CA GLU A 111 -12.80 4.54 0.42
C GLU A 111 -13.52 5.78 0.99
N THR A 112 -13.80 6.77 0.15
CA THR A 112 -14.57 7.93 0.59
C THR A 112 -15.42 8.43 -0.57
N PRO A 113 -16.70 8.04 -0.65
CA PRO A 113 -17.58 8.39 -1.75
C PRO A 113 -17.86 9.90 -1.81
N ARG A 114 -18.50 10.34 -2.89
CA ARG A 114 -19.04 11.70 -2.95
C ARG A 114 -20.31 11.78 -2.12
N CYS A 115 -20.53 12.89 -1.40
CA CYS A 115 -21.74 13.07 -0.58
C CYS A 115 -23.05 13.05 -1.39
N VAL A 116 -22.95 13.33 -2.69
CA VAL A 116 -24.09 13.32 -3.63
C VAL A 116 -24.15 12.03 -4.47
N SER A 117 -23.35 11.02 -4.14
CA SER A 117 -23.33 9.74 -4.86
C SER A 117 -24.61 8.96 -4.59
N GLU A 118 -25.18 8.32 -5.63
CA GLU A 118 -26.31 7.38 -5.47
C GLU A 118 -25.93 6.16 -4.63
N TYR A 119 -24.63 5.87 -4.53
CA TYR A 119 -24.06 4.78 -3.74
C TYR A 119 -23.73 5.18 -2.30
N TYR A 120 -23.99 6.42 -1.87
CA TYR A 120 -23.68 6.85 -0.50
C TYR A 120 -24.86 6.50 0.42
N GLU A 121 -24.71 5.45 1.24
CA GLU A 121 -25.74 4.97 2.15
C GLU A 121 -25.57 5.50 3.60
N GLY A 122 -24.51 6.26 3.87
CA GLY A 122 -24.19 6.83 5.18
C GLY A 122 -22.68 6.94 5.40
N GLY A 123 -22.24 7.49 6.53
CA GLY A 123 -20.82 7.55 6.90
C GLY A 123 -20.07 8.83 6.53
N LEU A 124 -18.78 8.71 6.19
CA LEU A 124 -17.94 9.84 5.79
C LEU A 124 -17.97 9.98 4.27
N CYS A 125 -18.26 11.18 3.79
CA CYS A 125 -18.22 11.51 2.37
C CYS A 125 -17.37 12.75 2.12
N ILE A 126 -16.94 12.93 0.87
CA ILE A 126 -16.22 14.13 0.42
C ILE A 126 -17.08 14.86 -0.60
N ASP A 127 -17.34 16.14 -0.36
CA ASP A 127 -17.98 17.03 -1.33
C ASP A 127 -17.18 17.07 -2.64
N THR A 128 -17.88 17.17 -3.77
CA THR A 128 -17.31 16.98 -5.12
C THR A 128 -16.07 17.84 -5.37
N ASP A 129 -16.05 19.07 -4.87
CA ASP A 129 -14.96 20.04 -5.08
C ASP A 129 -13.70 19.72 -4.25
N TRP A 130 -13.82 18.90 -3.21
CA TRP A 130 -12.72 18.59 -2.31
C TRP A 130 -11.87 17.41 -2.77
N LYS A 131 -12.40 16.45 -3.56
CA LYS A 131 -11.56 15.35 -4.09
C LYS A 131 -10.38 15.90 -4.94
N PRO A 132 -10.59 16.81 -5.90
CA PRO A 132 -9.49 17.43 -6.64
C PRO A 132 -8.55 18.24 -5.74
N ALA A 133 -9.08 18.94 -4.73
CA ALA A 133 -8.28 19.73 -3.79
C ALA A 133 -7.34 18.84 -2.95
N ILE A 134 -7.83 17.68 -2.47
CA ILE A 134 -7.02 16.69 -1.73
C ILE A 134 -5.91 16.13 -2.62
N ILE A 135 -6.23 15.76 -3.87
CA ILE A 135 -5.22 15.32 -4.85
C ILE A 135 -4.16 16.41 -5.02
N ALA A 136 -4.58 17.64 -5.34
CA ALA A 136 -3.66 18.74 -5.57
C ALA A 136 -2.75 19.03 -4.37
N LEU A 137 -3.31 19.01 -3.15
CA LEU A 137 -2.56 19.20 -1.91
C LEU A 137 -1.52 18.09 -1.71
N TRP A 138 -1.91 16.82 -1.84
CA TRP A 138 -0.96 15.73 -1.68
C TRP A 138 0.09 15.71 -2.80
N THR A 139 -0.31 15.98 -4.04
CA THR A 139 0.64 16.14 -5.16
C THR A 139 1.66 17.23 -4.85
N ALA A 140 1.23 18.39 -4.32
CA ALA A 140 2.13 19.46 -3.92
C ALA A 140 3.09 19.02 -2.78
N LEU A 141 2.59 18.30 -1.77
CA LEU A 141 3.41 17.80 -0.66
C LEU A 141 4.48 16.80 -1.13
N PHE A 142 4.09 15.81 -1.94
CA PHE A 142 5.02 14.82 -2.48
C PHE A 142 6.00 15.47 -3.47
N ALA A 143 5.53 16.38 -4.33
CA ALA A 143 6.40 17.13 -5.24
C ALA A 143 7.41 17.98 -4.48
N PHE A 144 6.98 18.68 -3.42
CA PHE A 144 7.88 19.45 -2.55
C PHE A 144 8.90 18.56 -1.85
N ALA A 145 8.48 17.42 -1.32
CA ALA A 145 9.39 16.46 -0.68
C ALA A 145 10.42 15.92 -1.68
N LEU A 146 10.01 15.59 -2.89
CA LEU A 146 10.90 15.13 -3.97
C LEU A 146 11.81 16.24 -4.51
N TRP A 147 11.34 17.48 -4.58
CA TRP A 147 12.16 18.64 -4.94
C TRP A 147 13.29 18.84 -3.94
N ARG A 148 13.01 18.70 -2.64
CA ARG A 148 14.00 18.84 -1.57
C ARG A 148 14.90 17.61 -1.43
N ARG A 149 14.40 16.42 -1.80
CA ARG A 149 15.09 15.13 -1.68
C ARG A 149 14.95 14.35 -2.99
N PRO A 150 15.64 14.76 -4.07
CA PRO A 150 15.48 14.14 -5.38
C PRO A 150 15.80 12.65 -5.35
N LEU A 151 15.07 11.90 -6.17
CA LEU A 151 15.26 10.47 -6.33
C LEU A 151 16.56 10.19 -7.08
N ARG A 152 17.29 9.17 -6.65
CA ARG A 152 18.41 8.61 -7.39
C ARG A 152 17.96 7.27 -7.93
N LEU A 153 18.05 7.11 -9.25
CA LEU A 153 17.74 5.85 -9.92
C LEU A 153 18.91 4.87 -9.77
N ALA A 154 18.59 3.59 -9.66
CA ALA A 154 19.58 2.54 -9.70
C ALA A 154 20.26 2.49 -11.07
N ARG A 155 21.58 2.32 -11.09
CA ARG A 155 22.36 2.15 -12.32
C ARG A 155 22.49 0.68 -12.72
N ARG A 156 22.35 -0.22 -11.75
CA ARG A 156 22.46 -1.66 -11.92
C ARG A 156 21.40 -2.39 -11.09
N LEU A 157 21.03 -3.59 -11.53
CA LEU A 157 20.05 -4.40 -10.80
C LEU A 157 20.57 -4.87 -9.44
N GLU A 158 21.88 -5.05 -9.29
CA GLU A 158 22.49 -5.47 -8.01
C GLU A 158 22.36 -4.41 -6.90
N GLU A 159 22.04 -3.16 -7.26
CA GLU A 159 21.82 -2.08 -6.28
C GLU A 159 20.44 -2.18 -5.60
N LEU A 160 19.51 -2.96 -6.16
CA LEU A 160 18.13 -3.08 -5.69
C LEU A 160 18.00 -4.23 -4.67
N SER A 161 17.37 -3.96 -3.54
CA SER A 161 17.09 -4.94 -2.49
C SER A 161 15.70 -5.57 -2.59
N PHE A 162 14.76 -4.96 -3.34
CA PHE A 162 13.39 -5.47 -3.56
C PHE A 162 12.66 -5.82 -2.26
N PHE A 163 13.02 -5.17 -1.16
CA PHE A 163 12.55 -5.45 0.19
C PHE A 163 11.02 -5.34 0.36
N TRP A 164 10.38 -4.61 -0.55
CA TRP A 164 8.95 -4.33 -0.60
C TRP A 164 8.12 -5.41 -1.33
N VAL A 165 8.74 -6.30 -2.11
CA VAL A 165 8.00 -7.24 -2.98
C VAL A 165 7.07 -8.14 -2.18
N VAL A 166 7.55 -8.77 -1.11
CA VAL A 166 6.74 -9.66 -0.27
C VAL A 166 5.57 -8.94 0.41
N PRO A 167 5.79 -7.86 1.19
CA PRO A 167 4.68 -7.20 1.87
C PRO A 167 3.67 -6.59 0.88
N VAL A 168 4.13 -6.07 -0.26
CA VAL A 168 3.23 -5.56 -1.32
C VAL A 168 2.47 -6.69 -2.00
N ALA A 169 3.11 -7.84 -2.29
CA ALA A 169 2.43 -8.98 -2.88
C ALA A 169 1.35 -9.56 -1.95
N LEU A 170 1.63 -9.65 -0.65
CA LEU A 170 0.64 -10.09 0.34
C LEU A 170 -0.52 -9.10 0.44
N THR A 171 -0.24 -7.80 0.43
CA THR A 171 -1.28 -6.75 0.39
C THR A 171 -2.13 -6.87 -0.88
N GLY A 172 -1.48 -7.00 -2.05
CA GLY A 172 -2.18 -7.15 -3.32
C GLY A 172 -3.03 -8.42 -3.36
N LEU A 173 -2.57 -9.52 -2.76
CA LEU A 173 -3.37 -10.74 -2.62
C LEU A 173 -4.62 -10.48 -1.78
N LEU A 174 -4.50 -9.79 -0.65
CA LEU A 174 -5.65 -9.44 0.19
C LEU A 174 -6.68 -8.59 -0.58
N VAL A 175 -6.24 -7.59 -1.33
CA VAL A 175 -7.11 -6.75 -2.17
C VAL A 175 -7.75 -7.54 -3.33
N VAL A 176 -7.02 -8.47 -3.94
CA VAL A 176 -7.62 -9.33 -4.99
C VAL A 176 -8.69 -10.23 -4.39
N VAL A 177 -8.44 -10.79 -3.20
CA VAL A 177 -9.43 -11.65 -2.52
C VAL A 177 -10.62 -10.83 -2.02
N SER A 178 -10.43 -9.58 -1.56
CA SER A 178 -11.54 -8.69 -1.20
C SER A 178 -12.44 -8.42 -2.41
N GLN A 179 -11.84 -8.15 -3.59
CA GLN A 179 -12.62 -7.94 -4.81
C GLN A 179 -13.41 -9.18 -5.22
N VAL A 180 -12.86 -10.38 -5.02
CA VAL A 180 -13.60 -11.63 -5.26
C VAL A 180 -14.77 -11.75 -4.27
N ALA A 181 -14.57 -11.41 -2.99
CA ALA A 181 -15.64 -11.38 -2.00
C ALA A 181 -16.76 -10.40 -2.38
N SER A 182 -16.38 -9.21 -2.90
CA SER A 182 -17.31 -8.22 -3.47
C SER A 182 -18.21 -8.82 -4.56
N THR A 183 -17.61 -9.55 -5.52
CA THR A 183 -18.38 -10.19 -6.60
C THR A 183 -19.35 -11.27 -6.12
N LEU A 184 -19.14 -11.81 -4.92
CA LEU A 184 -20.01 -12.78 -4.26
C LEU A 184 -20.99 -12.13 -3.27
N VAL A 185 -21.02 -10.80 -3.19
CA VAL A 185 -21.87 -10.00 -2.29
C VAL A 185 -21.55 -10.29 -0.81
N TRP A 186 -20.28 -10.55 -0.49
CA TRP A 186 -19.81 -10.73 0.88
C TRP A 186 -19.19 -9.44 1.43
N VAL A 187 -20.01 -8.39 1.59
CA VAL A 187 -19.60 -7.03 1.96
C VAL A 187 -18.70 -7.01 3.20
N THR A 188 -19.09 -7.62 4.32
CA THR A 188 -18.25 -7.65 5.54
C THR A 188 -16.88 -8.30 5.29
N THR A 189 -16.83 -9.32 4.43
CA THR A 189 -15.58 -10.02 4.12
C THR A 189 -14.69 -9.17 3.21
N GLU A 190 -15.27 -8.49 2.22
CA GLU A 190 -14.59 -7.48 1.41
C GLU A 190 -13.95 -6.42 2.32
N GLU A 191 -14.77 -5.72 3.11
CA GLU A 191 -14.31 -4.63 3.98
C GLU A 191 -13.24 -5.07 5.00
N THR A 192 -13.39 -6.27 5.54
CA THR A 192 -12.41 -6.84 6.47
C THR A 192 -11.07 -7.10 5.78
N LEU A 193 -11.10 -7.64 4.56
CA LEU A 193 -9.88 -7.93 3.79
C LEU A 193 -9.20 -6.66 3.28
N GLU A 194 -9.97 -5.62 2.91
CA GLU A 194 -9.43 -4.31 2.56
C GLU A 194 -8.77 -3.64 3.75
N LEU A 195 -9.43 -3.61 4.91
CA LEU A 195 -8.83 -3.12 6.14
C LEU A 195 -7.56 -3.91 6.50
N ALA A 196 -7.57 -5.24 6.36
CA ALA A 196 -6.39 -6.07 6.59
C ALA A 196 -5.23 -5.71 5.64
N ALA A 197 -5.52 -5.44 4.37
CA ALA A 197 -4.53 -4.99 3.39
C ALA A 197 -3.91 -3.64 3.82
N TYR A 198 -4.73 -2.69 4.24
CA TYR A 198 -4.29 -1.36 4.64
C TYR A 198 -3.51 -1.37 5.96
N LEU A 199 -3.92 -2.18 6.94
CA LEU A 199 -3.16 -2.41 8.17
C LEU A 199 -1.79 -3.06 7.88
N ASN A 200 -1.71 -3.98 6.93
CA ASN A 200 -0.45 -4.60 6.55
C ASN A 200 0.52 -3.57 5.94
N LEU A 201 0.02 -2.64 5.11
CA LEU A 201 0.81 -1.52 4.61
C LEU A 201 1.25 -0.57 5.73
N LEU A 202 0.36 -0.28 6.69
CA LEU A 202 0.68 0.54 7.86
C LEU A 202 1.81 -0.09 8.69
N PHE A 203 1.70 -1.38 9.02
CA PHE A 203 2.74 -2.10 9.74
C PHE A 203 4.05 -2.11 8.97
N PHE A 204 3.99 -2.28 7.65
CA PHE A 204 5.18 -2.24 6.82
C PHE A 204 5.84 -0.86 6.80
N ALA A 205 5.07 0.22 6.64
CA ALA A 205 5.57 1.59 6.67
C ALA A 205 6.21 1.92 8.04
N MET A 206 5.58 1.51 9.13
CA MET A 206 6.15 1.66 10.47
C MET A 206 7.44 0.86 10.65
N ALA A 207 7.47 -0.40 10.19
CA ALA A 207 8.67 -1.23 10.29
C ALA A 207 9.84 -0.63 9.49
N LEU A 208 9.56 -0.16 8.28
CA LEU A 208 10.51 0.51 7.40
C LEU A 208 11.11 1.76 8.04
N LEU A 209 10.29 2.61 8.66
CA LEU A 209 10.77 3.81 9.34
C LEU A 209 11.53 3.53 10.64
N ARG A 210 11.16 2.48 11.37
CA ARG A 210 11.79 2.13 12.66
C ARG A 210 13.15 1.44 12.47
N ARG A 211 13.31 0.62 11.44
CA ARG A 211 14.50 -0.21 11.21
C ARG A 211 14.87 -0.22 9.72
N PRO A 212 15.24 0.93 9.14
CA PRO A 212 15.54 1.03 7.70
C PRO A 212 16.73 0.15 7.28
N ASP A 213 17.69 -0.05 8.19
CA ASP A 213 18.85 -0.92 8.05
C ASP A 213 18.49 -2.37 7.67
N ARG A 214 17.31 -2.85 8.10
CA ARG A 214 16.87 -4.22 7.82
C ARG A 214 16.35 -4.44 6.39
N PHE A 215 16.17 -3.35 5.64
CA PHE A 215 15.57 -3.32 4.30
C PHE A 215 16.55 -2.79 3.22
N GLU A 216 17.79 -2.47 3.59
CA GLU A 216 18.83 -2.06 2.65
C GLU A 216 19.45 -3.27 1.93
N ALA A 217 20.00 -3.04 0.73
CA ALA A 217 20.75 -4.06 0.00
C ALA A 217 22.06 -4.39 0.73
N PRO A 218 22.51 -5.66 0.77
CA PRO A 218 23.82 -6.01 1.30
C PRO A 218 24.91 -5.27 0.52
N GLY A 219 25.63 -4.36 1.17
CA GLY A 219 26.69 -3.56 0.52
C GLY A 219 26.23 -2.21 -0.04
N GLY A 220 25.05 -1.71 0.34
CA GLY A 220 24.68 -0.31 0.10
C GLY A 220 25.70 0.66 0.73
N PRO A 221 25.98 1.82 0.09
CA PRO A 221 26.97 2.78 0.55
C PRO A 221 26.61 3.45 1.89
#